data_AF-A0A1Y6BK70-F1
#
_entry.id   AF-A0A1Y6BK70-F1
#
_cell.length_a   1.000
_cell.length_b   1.000
_cell.length_c   1.000
_cell.angle_alpha   90.00
_cell.angle_beta   90.00
_cell.angle_gamma   90.00
#
_symmetry.space_group_name_H-M   'P 1'
#
loop_
_entity.id
_entity.type
_entity.pdbx_description
1 polymer ?
#
loop_
_entity_poly.entity_id
_entity_poly.type
_entity_poly.pdbx_seq_one_letter_code
_entity_poly.pdbx_strand_id
1 'polypeptide(L)'
;MADRKQYKKRPNFHMTAVQIDIEGPGIFYNKWGAEQHGKPGDWLVNNGGDIYTVENTYFKENYQEVSPGQFEKIGSVWAEVTTKDGSVPTLEGPSTYITGDYLVYDRQNGGAAYAVKKQHFERMYELMHEPINLSEHQTDYIDGRLARQIKWYDRKAGLNRINYYLWQTLTIVAAALVPIVATMSSGELELGNAFVGVNSLVAILGGASAICAAILTLYNFQENWVKYRTTCEDLRSHLAQYTIGVGIYQDKTSAFPLFAETCENIINAERGQWAQRNVTAAPNQAPEG
;
A
#
# COMPACT_ATOMS: atom_id res chain seq x y z
N MET A 1 22.69 -3.04 16.00
CA MET A 1 21.24 -3.26 16.22
C MET A 1 20.97 -4.73 15.99
N ALA A 2 20.13 -5.36 16.82
CA ALA A 2 19.78 -6.78 16.63
C ALA A 2 18.98 -6.96 15.32
N ASP A 3 19.42 -7.84 14.43
CA ASP A 3 18.79 -8.12 13.12
C ASP A 3 17.59 -9.07 13.31
N ARG A 4 16.55 -8.60 14.00
CA ARG A 4 15.32 -9.39 14.24
C ARG A 4 14.43 -9.33 13.02
N LYS A 5 14.02 -10.51 12.56
CA LYS A 5 13.13 -10.66 11.41
C LYS A 5 11.75 -11.12 11.86
N GLN A 6 10.72 -10.75 11.10
CA GLN A 6 9.34 -11.10 11.40
C GLN A 6 8.98 -12.44 10.76
N TYR A 7 8.48 -13.38 11.56
CA TYR A 7 8.04 -14.69 11.12
C TYR A 7 6.56 -14.90 11.42
N LYS A 8 5.89 -15.71 10.61
CA LYS A 8 4.54 -16.22 10.88
C LYS A 8 4.59 -17.73 11.04
N LYS A 9 3.71 -18.27 11.87
CA LYS A 9 3.59 -19.71 12.02
C LYS A 9 3.02 -20.31 10.71
N ARG A 10 3.58 -21.41 10.23
CA ARG A 10 3.11 -22.12 9.04
C ARG A 10 1.72 -22.72 9.30
N PRO A 11 0.85 -22.81 8.27
CA PRO A 11 -0.43 -23.49 8.40
C PRO A 11 -0.24 -24.97 8.76
N ASN A 12 -1.25 -25.60 9.40
CA ASN A 12 -1.28 -27.00 9.86
C ASN A 12 -0.51 -27.33 11.15
N PHE A 13 0.03 -26.34 11.86
CA PHE A 13 0.55 -26.54 13.22
C PHE A 13 -0.53 -26.22 14.26
N HIS A 14 -1.59 -27.03 14.24
CA HIS A 14 -2.59 -27.02 15.28
C HIS A 14 -1.98 -27.53 16.58
N MET A 15 -2.42 -26.95 17.68
CA MET A 15 -2.10 -27.41 19.01
C MET A 15 -3.38 -27.76 19.73
N THR A 16 -3.32 -28.79 20.55
CA THR A 16 -4.45 -29.14 21.41
C THR A 16 -4.30 -28.39 22.72
N ALA A 17 -5.36 -27.73 23.19
CA ALA A 17 -5.30 -27.06 24.48
C ALA A 17 -6.57 -27.32 25.29
N VAL A 18 -6.41 -27.41 26.61
CA VAL A 18 -7.51 -27.54 27.56
C VAL A 18 -7.28 -26.56 28.71
N GLN A 19 -8.34 -25.87 29.11
CA GLN A 19 -8.26 -24.99 30.26
C GLN A 19 -8.18 -25.82 31.55
N ILE A 20 -7.27 -25.44 32.45
CA ILE A 20 -7.10 -26.01 33.78
C ILE A 20 -8.19 -25.41 34.68
N ASP A 21 -9.42 -25.87 34.49
CA ASP A 21 -10.59 -25.45 35.28
C ASP A 21 -10.96 -26.54 36.30
N ILE A 22 -10.02 -26.79 37.22
CA ILE A 22 -10.15 -27.78 38.29
C ILE A 22 -9.99 -27.09 39.65
N GLU A 23 -10.77 -27.50 40.64
CA GLU A 23 -10.63 -27.02 42.01
C GLU A 23 -9.32 -27.52 42.63
N GLY A 24 -8.46 -26.60 43.08
CA GLY A 24 -7.19 -26.93 43.72
C GLY A 24 -6.07 -25.95 43.40
N PRO A 25 -4.81 -26.31 43.69
CA PRO A 25 -3.66 -25.43 43.47
C PRO A 25 -3.20 -25.35 42.00
N GLY A 26 -3.83 -26.10 41.08
CA GLY A 26 -3.40 -26.22 39.69
C GLY A 26 -2.45 -27.39 39.46
N ILE A 27 -1.54 -27.27 38.49
CA ILE A 27 -0.62 -28.34 38.08
C ILE A 27 0.83 -27.90 38.27
N PHE A 28 1.61 -28.71 38.97
CA PHE A 28 3.07 -28.58 39.09
C PHE A 28 3.77 -29.64 38.25
N TYR A 29 4.81 -29.26 37.50
CA TYR A 29 5.57 -30.19 36.66
C TYR A 29 6.99 -29.70 36.40
N ASN A 30 7.91 -30.59 36.01
CA ASN A 30 9.28 -30.21 35.65
C ASN A 30 9.43 -30.10 34.13
N LYS A 31 9.94 -28.94 33.65
CA LYS A 31 10.23 -28.72 32.24
C LYS A 31 11.32 -27.66 32.09
N TRP A 32 12.10 -27.76 31.00
CA TRP A 32 13.19 -26.82 30.69
C TRP A 32 14.20 -26.62 31.84
N GLY A 33 14.42 -27.66 32.65
CA GLY A 33 15.40 -27.65 33.74
C GLY A 33 14.91 -27.00 35.05
N ALA A 34 13.64 -26.61 35.15
CA ALA A 34 13.05 -26.03 36.36
C ALA A 34 11.63 -26.57 36.63
N GLU A 35 11.16 -26.36 37.86
CA GLU A 35 9.75 -26.59 38.21
C GLU A 35 8.87 -25.49 37.61
N GLN A 36 7.72 -25.88 37.09
CA GLN A 36 6.70 -25.05 36.47
C GLN A 36 5.40 -25.16 37.24
N HIS A 37 4.61 -24.10 37.24
CA HIS A 37 3.31 -24.05 37.92
C HIS A 37 2.25 -23.42 37.02
N GLY A 38 1.26 -24.22 36.60
CA GLY A 38 0.05 -23.74 35.93
C GLY A 38 -1.08 -23.55 36.93
N LYS A 39 -1.64 -22.34 37.00
CA LYS A 39 -2.68 -21.98 37.97
C LYS A 39 -4.08 -22.37 37.48
N PRO A 40 -5.08 -22.48 38.36
CA PRO A 40 -6.46 -22.57 37.94
C PRO A 40 -6.83 -21.43 36.97
N GLY A 41 -7.44 -21.78 35.85
CA GLY A 41 -7.79 -20.87 34.76
C GLY A 41 -6.76 -20.76 33.63
N ASP A 42 -5.51 -21.21 33.84
CA ASP A 42 -4.48 -21.29 32.79
C ASP A 42 -4.77 -22.43 31.80
N TRP A 43 -4.02 -22.48 30.71
CA TRP A 43 -4.22 -23.46 29.65
C TRP A 43 -3.10 -24.49 29.63
N LEU A 44 -3.44 -25.77 29.61
CA LEU A 44 -2.51 -26.85 29.31
C LEU A 44 -2.49 -27.05 27.79
N VAL A 45 -1.33 -26.80 27.17
CA VAL A 45 -1.14 -26.82 25.73
C VAL A 45 -0.28 -28.01 25.35
N ASN A 46 -0.71 -28.75 24.33
CA ASN A 46 0.06 -29.78 23.64
C ASN A 46 0.35 -29.32 22.20
N ASN A 47 1.59 -28.90 21.97
CA ASN A 47 2.08 -28.48 20.67
C ASN A 47 2.90 -29.61 20.02
N GLY A 48 2.19 -30.62 19.50
CA GLY A 48 2.82 -31.74 18.78
C GLY A 48 3.72 -32.62 19.65
N GLY A 49 3.30 -32.89 20.89
CA GLY A 49 4.02 -33.69 21.90
C GLY A 49 4.79 -32.84 22.91
N ASP A 50 4.99 -31.55 22.63
CA ASP A 50 5.58 -30.63 23.59
C ASP A 50 4.47 -30.02 24.47
N ILE A 51 4.38 -30.48 25.73
CA ILE A 51 3.29 -30.13 26.65
C ILE A 51 3.75 -29.12 27.71
N TYR A 52 3.04 -28.00 27.84
CA TYR A 52 3.35 -26.92 28.80
C TYR A 52 2.10 -26.11 29.14
N THR A 53 2.18 -25.30 30.19
CA THR A 53 1.08 -24.41 30.60
C THR A 53 1.28 -22.99 30.06
N VAL A 54 0.18 -22.30 29.78
CA VAL A 54 0.17 -20.92 29.28
C VAL A 54 -0.84 -20.11 30.09
N GLU A 55 -0.44 -18.91 30.54
CA GLU A 55 -1.32 -18.00 31.28
C GLU A 55 -2.59 -17.68 30.50
N ASN A 56 -3.74 -17.66 31.18
CA ASN A 56 -5.06 -17.43 30.55
C ASN A 56 -5.15 -16.14 29.70
N THR A 57 -4.64 -15.03 30.22
CA THR A 57 -4.68 -13.72 29.53
C THR A 57 -3.90 -13.76 28.22
N TYR A 58 -2.65 -14.24 28.30
CA TYR A 58 -1.79 -14.47 27.14
C TYR A 58 -2.41 -15.43 26.14
N PHE A 59 -3.02 -16.52 26.61
CA PHE A 59 -3.66 -17.51 25.75
C PHE A 59 -4.80 -16.90 24.92
N LYS A 60 -5.68 -16.12 25.56
CA LYS A 60 -6.80 -15.46 24.86
C LYS A 60 -6.36 -14.41 23.84
N GLU A 61 -5.27 -13.71 24.11
CA GLU A 61 -4.74 -12.68 23.20
C GLU A 61 -4.00 -13.26 21.99
N ASN A 62 -3.36 -14.42 22.16
CA ASN A 62 -2.40 -14.94 21.18
C ASN A 62 -2.82 -16.26 20.55
N TYR A 63 -3.97 -16.83 20.90
CA TYR A 63 -4.44 -18.10 20.35
C TYR A 63 -5.89 -18.00 19.87
N GLN A 64 -6.17 -18.63 18.74
CA GLN A 64 -7.50 -18.71 18.15
C GLN A 64 -7.91 -20.17 18.03
N GLU A 65 -9.12 -20.49 18.49
CA GLU A 65 -9.71 -21.81 18.31
C GLU A 65 -10.08 -22.01 16.84
N VAL A 66 -9.60 -23.10 16.25
CA VAL A 66 -9.88 -23.48 14.85
C VAL A 66 -10.90 -24.61 14.74
N SER A 67 -10.94 -25.50 15.74
CA SER A 67 -11.97 -26.51 15.94
C SER A 67 -11.98 -26.90 17.43
N PRO A 68 -13.04 -27.57 17.95
CA PRO A 68 -13.13 -27.88 19.37
C PRO A 68 -11.85 -28.50 19.95
N GLY A 69 -11.18 -27.76 20.85
CA GLY A 69 -9.94 -28.20 21.50
C GLY A 69 -8.67 -28.08 20.65
N GLN A 70 -8.76 -27.60 19.41
CA GLN A 70 -7.62 -27.30 18.52
C GLN A 70 -7.48 -25.78 18.35
N PHE A 71 -6.27 -25.30 18.56
CA PHE A 71 -5.93 -23.89 18.55
C PHE A 71 -4.76 -23.62 17.61
N GLU A 72 -4.72 -22.41 17.08
CA GLU A 72 -3.57 -21.86 16.38
C GLU A 72 -3.07 -20.62 17.11
N LYS A 73 -1.75 -20.48 17.20
CA LYS A 73 -1.17 -19.23 17.71
C LYS A 73 -1.35 -18.17 16.63
N ILE A 74 -2.03 -17.09 16.97
CA ILE A 74 -2.25 -15.94 16.08
C ILE A 74 -1.18 -14.88 16.33
N GLY A 75 -0.81 -14.18 15.26
CA GLY A 75 0.20 -13.12 15.29
C GLY A 75 1.57 -13.54 14.77
N SER A 76 2.35 -12.52 14.41
CA SER A 76 3.75 -12.69 13.99
C SER A 76 4.66 -12.74 15.21
N VAL A 77 5.75 -13.48 15.11
CA VAL A 77 6.84 -13.44 16.08
C VAL A 77 8.05 -12.75 15.47
N TRP A 78 8.88 -12.17 16.32
CA TRP A 78 10.17 -11.62 15.89
C TRP A 78 11.26 -12.57 16.34
N ALA A 79 12.19 -12.95 15.46
CA ALA A 79 13.27 -13.85 15.84
C ALA A 79 14.61 -13.44 15.26
N GLU A 80 15.67 -13.74 16.00
CA GLU A 80 17.07 -13.61 15.58
C GLU A 80 17.80 -14.94 15.76
N VAL A 81 18.77 -15.19 14.88
CA VAL A 81 19.63 -16.38 14.97
C VAL A 81 20.75 -16.09 15.96
N THR A 82 20.97 -16.98 16.92
CA THR A 82 22.01 -16.85 17.93
C THR A 82 23.39 -17.02 17.28
N THR A 83 24.32 -16.12 17.60
CA THR A 83 25.70 -16.15 17.09
C THR A 83 26.71 -16.75 18.06
N LYS A 84 26.26 -17.02 19.29
CA LYS A 84 27.04 -17.63 20.37
C LYS A 84 26.12 -18.44 21.27
N ASP A 85 26.70 -19.37 22.01
CA ASP A 85 26.01 -20.14 23.03
C ASP A 85 25.66 -19.25 24.23
N GLY A 86 24.57 -19.57 24.94
CA GLY A 86 24.12 -18.76 26.07
C GLY A 86 22.81 -19.22 26.72
N SER A 87 22.21 -18.32 27.49
CA SER A 87 20.92 -18.52 28.15
C SER A 87 20.16 -17.20 28.25
N VAL A 88 18.83 -17.25 28.07
CA VAL A 88 17.93 -16.11 28.29
C VAL A 88 17.02 -16.37 29.50
N PRO A 89 16.77 -15.37 30.35
CA PRO A 89 15.77 -15.48 31.41
C PRO A 89 14.37 -15.49 30.80
N THR A 90 13.53 -16.43 31.22
CA THR A 90 12.10 -16.48 30.85
C THR A 90 11.24 -16.46 32.12
N LEU A 91 9.93 -16.22 31.99
CA LEU A 91 8.98 -16.24 33.11
C LEU A 91 8.94 -17.59 33.84
N GLU A 92 9.30 -18.65 33.13
CA GLU A 92 9.27 -20.06 33.54
C GLU A 92 10.65 -20.55 34.02
N GLY A 93 11.69 -19.74 33.89
CA GLY A 93 13.08 -20.09 34.20
C GLY A 93 14.05 -19.83 33.04
N PRO A 94 15.38 -19.96 33.24
CA PRO A 94 16.35 -19.70 32.19
C PRO A 94 16.27 -20.74 31.06
N SER A 95 16.21 -20.29 29.81
CA SER A 95 16.27 -21.13 28.61
C SER A 95 17.64 -21.05 27.94
N THR A 96 18.34 -22.18 27.85
CA THR A 96 19.67 -22.27 27.21
C THR A 96 19.56 -22.45 25.70
N TYR A 97 20.55 -21.95 24.97
CA TYR A 97 20.64 -22.04 23.51
C TYR A 97 22.10 -22.22 23.05
N ILE A 98 22.25 -22.84 21.88
CA ILE A 98 23.54 -22.93 21.19
C ILE A 98 23.54 -22.01 19.98
N THR A 99 24.72 -21.79 19.41
CA THR A 99 24.92 -21.05 18.16
C THR A 99 24.08 -21.65 17.03
N GLY A 100 23.28 -20.81 16.36
CA GLY A 100 22.40 -21.22 15.27
C GLY A 100 20.95 -21.52 15.68
N ASP A 101 20.64 -21.57 16.98
CA ASP A 101 19.26 -21.58 17.48
C ASP A 101 18.59 -20.20 17.26
N TYR A 102 17.28 -20.12 17.48
CA TYR A 102 16.54 -18.86 17.40
C TYR A 102 16.21 -18.33 18.79
N LEU A 103 16.43 -17.03 19.01
CA LEU A 103 15.78 -16.29 20.08
C LEU A 103 14.52 -15.65 19.52
N VAL A 104 13.39 -15.98 20.12
CA VAL A 104 12.06 -15.54 19.69
C VAL A 104 11.52 -14.52 20.67
N TYR A 105 10.96 -13.45 20.14
CA TYR A 105 10.43 -12.28 20.84
C TYR A 105 8.98 -12.04 20.42
N ASP A 106 8.21 -11.49 21.36
CA ASP A 106 6.86 -11.00 21.14
C ASP A 106 6.81 -9.69 20.32
N ARG A 107 7.88 -8.88 20.37
CA ARG A 107 7.93 -7.54 19.75
C ARG A 107 9.24 -7.28 19.00
N GLN A 108 9.18 -6.41 17.98
CA GLN A 108 10.34 -6.00 17.17
C GLN A 108 11.46 -5.37 17.99
N ASN A 109 11.09 -4.48 18.91
CA ASN A 109 12.03 -3.74 19.75
C ASN A 109 12.65 -4.62 20.85
N GLY A 110 12.23 -5.88 20.97
CA GLY A 110 12.63 -6.82 22.03
C GLY A 110 11.56 -6.95 23.12
N GLY A 111 11.83 -7.82 24.09
CA GLY A 111 10.88 -8.21 25.14
C GLY A 111 11.34 -9.48 25.86
N ALA A 112 10.41 -10.18 26.49
CA ALA A 112 10.67 -11.52 27.03
C ALA A 112 11.02 -12.46 25.86
N ALA A 113 12.21 -13.04 25.90
CA ALA A 113 12.73 -13.90 24.85
C ALA A 113 12.72 -15.35 25.31
N TYR A 114 12.44 -16.26 24.38
CA TYR A 114 12.61 -17.69 24.62
C TYR A 114 13.44 -18.32 23.50
N ALA A 115 14.22 -19.33 23.86
CA ALA A 115 15.07 -20.05 22.92
C ALA A 115 14.29 -21.17 22.23
N VAL A 116 14.42 -21.27 20.91
CA VAL A 116 13.84 -22.35 20.11
C VAL A 116 14.92 -22.99 19.26
N LYS A 117 14.99 -24.32 19.27
CA LYS A 117 15.94 -25.07 18.44
C LYS A 117 15.73 -24.79 16.96
N LYS A 118 16.82 -24.59 16.21
CA LYS A 118 16.81 -24.27 14.77
C LYS A 118 15.80 -25.11 13.97
N GLN A 119 15.95 -26.43 14.04
CA GLN A 119 15.12 -27.37 13.29
C GLN A 119 13.63 -27.26 13.66
N HIS A 120 13.33 -27.01 14.93
CA HIS A 120 11.95 -26.85 15.39
C HIS A 120 11.35 -25.53 14.92
N PHE A 121 12.12 -24.43 15.01
CA PHE A 121 11.70 -23.11 14.57
C PHE A 121 11.42 -23.07 13.06
N GLU A 122 12.36 -23.52 12.24
CA GLU A 122 12.24 -23.49 10.77
C GLU A 122 11.12 -24.40 10.23
N ARG A 123 10.80 -25.46 11.00
CA ARG A 123 9.65 -26.33 10.71
C ARG A 123 8.31 -25.64 10.97
N MET A 124 8.22 -24.83 12.03
CA MET A 124 6.97 -24.22 12.48
C MET A 124 6.72 -22.82 11.94
N TYR A 125 7.78 -22.09 11.58
CA TYR A 125 7.71 -20.69 11.20
C TYR A 125 8.25 -20.47 9.79
N GLU A 126 7.67 -19.50 9.10
CA GLU A 126 8.16 -18.98 7.83
C GLU A 126 8.37 -17.47 7.94
N LEU A 127 9.43 -16.99 7.32
CA LEU A 127 9.78 -15.57 7.30
C LEU A 127 8.69 -14.80 6.55
N MET A 128 8.08 -13.81 7.20
CA MET A 128 6.93 -13.08 6.63
C MET A 128 7.31 -12.21 5.45
N HIS A 129 8.47 -11.57 5.52
CA HIS A 129 9.09 -10.86 4.42
C HIS A 129 10.58 -11.15 4.48
N GLU A 130 11.11 -11.81 3.44
CA GLU A 130 12.51 -11.54 3.14
C GLU A 130 12.57 -10.08 2.71
N PRO A 131 13.42 -9.23 3.34
CA PRO A 131 13.72 -7.96 2.72
C PRO A 131 14.18 -8.27 1.31
N ILE A 132 13.46 -7.77 0.30
CA ILE A 132 13.86 -7.91 -1.10
C ILE A 132 15.26 -7.30 -1.15
N ASN A 133 16.26 -8.15 -1.34
CA ASN A 133 17.64 -7.69 -1.42
C ASN A 133 17.82 -7.08 -2.81
N LEU A 134 17.34 -5.85 -2.95
CA LEU A 134 17.39 -5.11 -4.20
C LEU A 134 18.84 -4.80 -4.53
N SER A 135 19.25 -5.06 -5.77
CA SER A 135 20.53 -4.55 -6.26
C SER A 135 20.49 -3.01 -6.32
N GLU A 136 21.67 -2.39 -6.33
CA GLU A 136 21.78 -0.92 -6.44
C GLU A 136 21.00 -0.36 -7.64
N HIS A 137 21.07 -1.04 -8.79
CA HIS A 137 20.32 -0.67 -9.99
C HIS A 137 18.79 -0.78 -9.82
N GLN A 138 18.32 -1.76 -9.04
CA GLN A 138 16.90 -1.93 -8.79
C GLN A 138 16.36 -0.82 -7.89
N THR A 139 17.12 -0.45 -6.86
CA THR A 139 16.80 0.68 -5.99
C THR A 139 16.83 2.01 -6.75
N ASP A 140 17.85 2.26 -7.57
CA ASP A 140 17.94 3.47 -8.40
C ASP A 140 16.76 3.58 -9.39
N TYR A 141 16.29 2.46 -9.93
CA TYR A 141 15.09 2.46 -10.75
C TYR A 141 13.85 2.90 -9.96
N ILE A 142 13.60 2.32 -8.79
CA ILE A 142 12.41 2.62 -7.98
C ILE A 142 12.45 4.08 -7.49
N ASP A 143 13.54 4.48 -6.84
CA ASP A 143 13.66 5.77 -6.16
C ASP A 143 14.02 6.92 -7.11
N GLY A 144 14.79 6.63 -8.16
CA GLY A 144 15.30 7.63 -9.10
C GLY A 144 14.40 7.83 -10.32
N ARG A 145 14.03 6.73 -10.99
CA ARG A 145 13.27 6.74 -12.26
C ARG A 145 11.76 6.74 -12.03
N LEU A 146 11.25 5.75 -11.31
CA LEU A 146 9.81 5.53 -11.14
C LEU A 146 9.18 6.59 -10.22
N ALA A 147 9.76 6.84 -9.05
CA ALA A 147 9.24 7.85 -8.12
C ALA A 147 9.18 9.25 -8.76
N ARG A 148 10.14 9.58 -9.64
CA ARG A 148 10.14 10.83 -10.42
C ARG A 148 8.97 10.89 -11.39
N GLN A 149 8.63 9.79 -12.07
CA GLN A 149 7.48 9.73 -12.97
C GLN A 149 6.17 9.84 -12.22
N ILE A 150 6.00 9.10 -11.12
CA ILE A 150 4.82 9.20 -10.26
C ILE A 150 4.60 10.65 -9.82
N LYS A 151 5.65 11.33 -9.34
CA LYS A 151 5.58 12.76 -8.96
C LYS A 151 5.21 13.67 -10.14
N TRP A 152 5.74 13.40 -11.33
CA TRP A 152 5.43 14.19 -12.53
C TRP A 152 3.95 14.05 -12.92
N TYR A 153 3.43 12.82 -12.99
CA TYR A 153 2.03 12.56 -13.30
C TYR A 153 1.08 13.17 -12.27
N ASP A 154 1.39 12.99 -10.98
CA ASP A 154 0.60 13.54 -9.88
C ASP A 154 0.49 15.07 -9.98
N ARG A 155 1.63 15.75 -10.19
CA ARG A 155 1.66 17.20 -10.40
C ARG A 155 0.91 17.62 -11.65
N LYS A 156 1.09 16.92 -12.77
CA LYS A 156 0.42 17.24 -14.04
C LYS A 156 -1.09 17.04 -13.96
N ALA A 157 -1.56 16.00 -13.27
CA ALA A 157 -2.97 15.78 -13.00
C ALA A 157 -3.55 16.97 -12.20
N GLY A 158 -2.87 17.38 -11.12
CA GLY A 158 -3.29 18.52 -10.30
C GLY A 158 -3.39 19.84 -11.10
N LEU A 159 -2.39 20.16 -11.91
CA LEU A 159 -2.38 21.37 -12.74
C LEU A 159 -3.50 21.37 -13.79
N ASN A 160 -3.73 20.25 -14.47
CA ASN A 160 -4.81 20.15 -15.46
C ASN A 160 -6.18 20.25 -14.79
N ARG A 161 -6.37 19.66 -13.61
CA ARG A 161 -7.60 19.81 -12.83
C ARG A 161 -7.87 21.27 -12.49
N ILE A 162 -6.87 22.00 -11.98
CA ILE A 162 -7.00 23.43 -11.63
C ILE A 162 -7.36 24.25 -12.86
N ASN A 163 -6.64 24.06 -13.98
CA ASN A 163 -6.91 24.78 -15.22
C ASN A 163 -8.31 24.49 -15.78
N TYR A 164 -8.75 23.23 -15.75
CA TYR A 164 -10.10 22.85 -16.16
C TYR A 164 -11.15 23.64 -15.38
N TYR A 165 -11.11 23.59 -14.05
CA TYR A 165 -12.10 24.28 -13.23
C TYR A 165 -12.04 25.80 -13.39
N LEU A 166 -10.85 26.38 -13.55
CA LEU A 166 -10.69 27.81 -13.80
C LEU A 166 -11.38 28.23 -15.11
N TRP A 167 -10.99 27.63 -16.24
CA TRP A 167 -11.52 27.99 -17.56
C TRP A 167 -13.01 27.62 -17.72
N GLN A 168 -13.45 26.51 -17.13
CA GLN A 168 -14.86 26.12 -17.13
C GLN A 168 -15.71 27.10 -16.34
N THR A 169 -15.23 27.57 -15.18
CA THR A 169 -15.93 28.58 -14.37
C THR A 169 -16.02 29.91 -15.10
N LEU A 170 -14.93 30.38 -15.70
CA LEU A 170 -14.92 31.61 -16.51
C LEU A 170 -15.92 31.53 -17.68
N THR A 171 -15.98 30.39 -18.35
CA THR A 171 -16.94 30.15 -19.45
C THR A 171 -18.39 30.23 -18.96
N ILE A 172 -18.71 29.53 -17.86
CA ILE A 172 -20.08 29.51 -17.31
C ILE A 172 -20.51 30.90 -16.85
N VAL A 173 -19.64 31.63 -16.14
CA VAL A 173 -19.94 32.99 -15.65
C VAL A 173 -20.16 33.94 -16.83
N ALA A 174 -19.28 33.93 -17.84
CA ALA A 174 -19.44 34.77 -19.02
C ALA A 174 -20.75 34.46 -19.77
N ALA A 175 -21.04 33.18 -20.01
CA ALA A 175 -22.27 32.74 -20.69
C ALA A 175 -23.54 33.11 -19.90
N ALA A 176 -23.53 32.99 -18.58
CA ALA A 176 -24.68 33.34 -17.74
C ALA A 176 -24.96 34.86 -17.67
N LEU A 177 -23.92 35.69 -17.81
CA LEU A 177 -24.06 37.15 -17.80
C LEU A 177 -24.61 37.71 -19.12
N VAL A 178 -24.41 37.03 -20.26
CA VAL A 178 -24.91 37.44 -21.58
C VAL A 178 -26.42 37.76 -21.56
N PRO A 179 -27.33 36.84 -21.15
CA PRO A 179 -28.76 37.13 -21.15
C PRO A 179 -29.17 38.21 -20.14
N ILE A 180 -28.46 38.34 -19.01
CA ILE A 180 -28.74 39.36 -17.99
C ILE A 180 -28.46 40.75 -18.57
N VAL A 181 -27.29 40.94 -19.19
CA VAL A 181 -26.90 42.20 -19.83
C VAL A 181 -27.77 42.50 -21.06
N ALA A 182 -28.12 41.46 -21.84
CA ALA A 182 -29.01 41.60 -22.99
C ALA A 182 -30.44 42.01 -22.61
N THR A 183 -30.94 41.57 -21.44
CA THR A 183 -32.27 42.00 -20.95
C THR A 183 -32.26 43.47 -20.50
N MET A 184 -31.11 43.99 -20.06
CA MET A 184 -30.99 45.41 -19.72
C MET A 184 -30.97 46.31 -20.96
N SER A 185 -30.62 45.80 -22.15
CA SER A 185 -30.65 46.58 -23.39
C SER A 185 -32.02 46.63 -24.07
N SER A 186 -33.01 45.84 -23.66
CA SER A 186 -34.34 45.83 -24.29
C SER A 186 -35.34 46.82 -23.69
N GLY A 187 -34.98 47.57 -22.65
CA GLY A 187 -35.81 48.65 -22.12
C GLY A 187 -35.77 49.89 -23.03
N GLU A 188 -36.94 50.46 -23.36
CA GLU A 188 -37.13 51.75 -24.05
C GLU A 188 -36.62 52.94 -23.22
N LEU A 189 -35.36 52.93 -22.82
CA LEU A 189 -34.70 54.04 -22.16
C LEU A 189 -33.86 54.77 -23.21
N GLU A 190 -34.29 55.98 -23.60
CA GLU A 190 -33.62 56.89 -24.55
C GLU A 190 -32.27 57.41 -24.02
N LEU A 191 -31.34 56.51 -23.71
CA LEU A 191 -29.98 56.82 -23.30
C LEU A 191 -29.01 56.37 -24.39
N GLY A 192 -28.93 57.16 -25.48
CA GLY A 192 -28.19 56.82 -26.71
C GLY A 192 -26.78 56.26 -26.50
N ASN A 193 -25.92 56.90 -25.69
CA ASN A 193 -24.56 56.43 -25.44
C ASN A 193 -24.49 55.21 -24.50
N ALA A 194 -25.46 55.05 -23.58
CA ALA A 194 -25.50 53.91 -22.68
C ALA A 194 -25.91 52.63 -23.43
N PHE A 195 -26.82 52.76 -24.40
CA PHE A 195 -27.29 51.64 -25.24
C PHE A 195 -26.15 51.01 -26.07
N VAL A 196 -25.25 51.82 -26.65
CA VAL A 196 -24.04 51.33 -27.34
C VAL A 196 -23.10 50.61 -26.39
N GLY A 197 -22.98 51.08 -25.15
CA GLY A 197 -22.18 50.45 -24.10
C GLY A 197 -22.67 49.05 -23.71
N VAL A 198 -23.99 48.87 -23.53
CA VAL A 198 -24.57 47.58 -23.13
C VAL A 198 -24.44 46.55 -24.26
N ASN A 199 -24.69 46.92 -25.52
CA ASN A 199 -24.52 46.00 -26.65
C ASN A 199 -23.05 45.57 -26.85
N SER A 200 -22.09 46.47 -26.59
CA SER A 200 -20.67 46.15 -26.62
C SER A 200 -20.31 45.12 -25.53
N LEU A 201 -20.90 45.23 -24.33
CA LEU A 201 -20.69 44.28 -23.24
C LEU A 201 -21.23 42.88 -23.56
N VAL A 202 -22.40 42.78 -24.21
CA VAL A 202 -22.95 41.50 -24.69
C VAL A 202 -21.97 40.83 -25.65
N ALA A 203 -21.43 41.58 -26.62
CA ALA A 203 -20.47 41.06 -27.58
C ALA A 203 -19.16 40.61 -26.92
N ILE A 204 -18.65 41.37 -25.94
CA ILE A 204 -17.43 41.02 -25.20
C ILE A 204 -17.65 39.75 -24.37
N LEU A 205 -18.75 39.64 -23.63
CA LEU A 205 -19.05 38.47 -22.81
C LEU A 205 -19.25 37.22 -23.66
N GLY A 206 -19.99 37.33 -24.77
CA GLY A 206 -20.18 36.24 -25.72
C GLY A 206 -18.85 35.78 -26.34
N GLY A 207 -18.03 36.73 -26.80
CA GLY A 207 -16.70 36.45 -27.34
C GLY A 207 -15.76 35.82 -26.31
N ALA A 208 -15.73 36.35 -25.09
CA ALA A 208 -14.91 35.80 -24.00
C ALA A 208 -15.31 34.36 -23.63
N SER A 209 -16.62 34.09 -23.56
CA SER A 209 -17.15 32.74 -23.35
C SER A 209 -16.70 31.78 -24.45
N ALA A 210 -16.80 32.18 -25.72
CA ALA A 210 -16.38 31.37 -26.86
C ALA A 210 -14.86 31.09 -26.85
N ILE A 211 -14.04 32.08 -26.52
CA ILE A 211 -12.58 31.92 -26.39
C ILE A 211 -12.24 30.95 -25.26
N CYS A 212 -12.86 31.09 -24.08
CA CYS A 212 -12.62 30.18 -22.96
C CYS A 212 -13.03 28.75 -23.30
N ALA A 213 -14.17 28.56 -23.98
CA ALA A 213 -14.59 27.26 -24.49
C ALA A 213 -13.58 26.68 -25.49
N ALA A 214 -13.07 27.49 -26.42
CA ALA A 214 -12.04 27.07 -27.36
C ALA A 214 -10.77 26.62 -26.62
N ILE A 215 -10.32 27.36 -25.60
CA ILE A 215 -9.17 26.98 -24.76
C ILE A 215 -9.41 25.62 -24.07
N LEU A 216 -10.60 25.39 -23.52
CA LEU A 216 -10.95 24.10 -22.91
C LEU A 216 -10.82 22.94 -23.90
N THR A 217 -11.33 23.11 -25.13
CA THR A 217 -11.27 22.10 -26.20
C THR A 217 -9.85 21.90 -26.76
N LEU A 218 -9.04 22.97 -26.80
CA LEU A 218 -7.69 22.91 -27.33
C LEU A 218 -6.76 22.13 -26.40
N TYR A 219 -6.84 22.43 -25.10
CA TYR A 219 -5.94 21.81 -24.11
C TYR A 219 -6.46 20.50 -23.54
N ASN A 220 -7.75 20.17 -23.73
CA ASN A 220 -8.37 18.94 -23.21
C ASN A 220 -8.02 18.67 -21.75
N PHE A 221 -8.06 19.71 -20.91
CA PHE A 221 -7.64 19.64 -19.51
C PHE A 221 -8.35 18.51 -18.75
N GLN A 222 -9.63 18.25 -19.07
CA GLN A 222 -10.44 17.19 -18.47
C GLN A 222 -9.98 15.78 -18.86
N GLU A 223 -9.57 15.53 -20.10
CA GLU A 223 -9.04 14.23 -20.47
C GLU A 223 -7.65 14.02 -19.85
N ASN A 224 -6.83 15.08 -19.90
CA ASN A 224 -5.46 15.04 -19.43
C ASN A 224 -5.37 14.76 -17.92
N TRP A 225 -6.15 15.45 -17.06
CA TRP A 225 -6.07 15.18 -15.62
C TRP A 225 -6.53 13.76 -15.25
N VAL A 226 -7.58 13.24 -15.89
CA VAL A 226 -8.03 11.85 -15.67
C VAL A 226 -6.93 10.89 -16.10
N LYS A 227 -6.40 11.05 -17.32
CA LYS A 227 -5.35 10.19 -17.85
C LYS A 227 -4.11 10.17 -16.94
N TYR A 228 -3.58 11.34 -16.58
CA TYR A 228 -2.41 11.43 -15.70
C TYR A 228 -2.68 10.83 -14.31
N ARG A 229 -3.89 11.01 -13.76
CA ARG A 229 -4.27 10.44 -12.46
C ARG A 229 -4.33 8.92 -12.53
N THR A 230 -4.97 8.36 -13.56
CA THR A 230 -5.05 6.91 -13.77
C THR A 230 -3.65 6.32 -13.90
N THR A 231 -2.79 6.86 -14.76
CA THR A 231 -1.41 6.40 -14.91
C THR A 231 -0.62 6.46 -13.59
N CYS A 232 -0.79 7.53 -12.81
CA CYS A 232 -0.15 7.65 -11.50
C CYS A 232 -0.59 6.54 -10.53
N GLU A 233 -1.89 6.26 -10.48
CA GLU A 233 -2.44 5.22 -9.60
C GLU A 233 -2.07 3.81 -10.07
N ASP A 234 -2.02 3.55 -11.37
CA ASP A 234 -1.56 2.28 -11.93
C ASP A 234 -0.11 2.01 -11.52
N LEU A 235 0.79 2.99 -11.68
CA LEU A 235 2.18 2.87 -11.26
C LEU A 235 2.33 2.63 -9.75
N ARG A 236 1.55 3.34 -8.91
CA ARG A 236 1.53 3.12 -7.45
C ARG A 236 1.00 1.73 -7.10
N SER A 237 -0.03 1.27 -7.78
CA SER A 237 -0.62 -0.06 -7.59
C SER A 237 0.39 -1.16 -7.91
N HIS A 238 1.09 -1.06 -9.04
CA HIS A 238 2.15 -2.02 -9.39
C HIS A 238 3.31 -2.00 -8.38
N LEU A 239 3.73 -0.82 -7.92
CA LEU A 239 4.77 -0.70 -6.88
C LEU A 239 4.33 -1.38 -5.57
N ALA A 240 3.08 -1.17 -5.16
CA ALA A 240 2.52 -1.81 -3.97
C ALA A 240 2.48 -3.34 -4.13
N GLN A 241 1.94 -3.85 -5.24
CA GLN A 241 1.85 -5.30 -5.51
C GLN A 241 3.23 -5.96 -5.57
N TYR A 242 4.21 -5.30 -6.18
CA TYR A 242 5.60 -5.76 -6.23
C TYR A 242 6.21 -5.85 -4.83
N THR A 243 6.01 -4.81 -4.01
CA THR A 243 6.57 -4.73 -2.65
C THR A 243 6.07 -5.85 -1.74
N ILE A 244 4.78 -6.22 -1.86
CA ILE A 244 4.17 -7.30 -1.07
C ILE A 244 4.26 -8.67 -1.75
N GLY A 245 4.81 -8.76 -2.96
CA GLY A 245 4.99 -10.02 -3.70
C GLY A 245 3.69 -10.73 -4.07
N VAL A 246 2.64 -10.01 -4.45
CA VAL A 246 1.34 -10.60 -4.83
C VAL A 246 1.04 -10.46 -6.32
N GLY A 247 -0.05 -11.10 -6.76
CA GLY A 247 -0.48 -11.04 -8.15
C GLY A 247 0.56 -11.63 -9.09
N ILE A 248 0.91 -10.88 -10.13
CA ILE A 248 1.90 -11.31 -11.13
C ILE A 248 3.34 -11.31 -10.60
N TYR A 249 3.58 -10.82 -9.38
CA TYR A 249 4.92 -10.70 -8.77
C TYR A 249 5.22 -11.77 -7.71
N GLN A 250 4.48 -12.87 -7.69
CA GLN A 250 4.70 -13.97 -6.72
C GLN A 250 6.03 -14.70 -6.93
N ASP A 251 6.49 -14.83 -8.18
CA ASP A 251 7.80 -15.41 -8.50
C ASP A 251 8.92 -14.38 -8.29
N LYS A 252 9.68 -14.55 -7.22
CA LYS A 252 10.79 -13.66 -6.84
C LYS A 252 11.85 -13.50 -7.93
N THR A 253 12.08 -14.51 -8.75
CA THR A 253 13.15 -14.52 -9.76
C THR A 253 12.83 -13.58 -10.92
N SER A 254 11.56 -13.55 -11.32
CA SER A 254 11.05 -12.75 -12.44
C SER A 254 10.33 -11.47 -12.00
N ALA A 255 10.06 -11.30 -10.70
CA ALA A 255 9.27 -10.19 -10.16
C ALA A 255 9.79 -8.81 -10.56
N PHE A 256 11.09 -8.52 -10.38
CA PHE A 256 11.61 -7.18 -10.69
C PHE A 256 11.64 -6.89 -12.19
N PRO A 257 12.19 -7.77 -13.07
CA PRO A 257 12.13 -7.54 -14.52
C PRO A 257 10.70 -7.29 -15.02
N LEU A 258 9.74 -8.13 -14.57
CA LEU A 258 8.34 -7.99 -14.95
C LEU A 258 7.73 -6.67 -14.43
N PHE A 259 8.06 -6.29 -13.20
CA PHE A 259 7.62 -5.02 -12.60
C PHE A 259 8.12 -3.81 -13.38
N ALA A 260 9.43 -3.77 -13.67
CA ALA A 260 10.04 -2.68 -14.41
C ALA A 260 9.49 -2.60 -15.84
N GLU A 261 9.36 -3.74 -16.53
CA GLU A 261 8.76 -3.80 -17.88
C GLU A 261 7.31 -3.32 -17.87
N THR A 262 6.50 -3.74 -16.91
CA THR A 262 5.11 -3.31 -16.79
C THR A 262 5.00 -1.80 -16.58
N CYS A 263 5.83 -1.24 -15.69
CA CYS A 263 5.87 0.21 -15.46
C CYS A 263 6.32 0.98 -16.69
N GLU A 264 7.36 0.54 -17.39
CA GLU A 264 7.83 1.19 -18.63
C GLU A 264 6.80 1.07 -19.75
N ASN A 265 6.07 -0.04 -19.86
CA ASN A 265 4.98 -0.19 -20.82
C ASN A 265 3.84 0.80 -20.56
N ILE A 266 3.45 0.99 -19.30
CA ILE A 266 2.46 2.01 -18.90
C ILE A 266 2.94 3.42 -19.30
N ILE A 267 4.21 3.74 -19.03
CA ILE A 267 4.80 5.04 -19.36
C ILE A 267 4.92 5.23 -20.89
N ASN A 268 5.31 4.18 -21.63
CA ASN A 268 5.52 4.24 -23.07
C ASN A 268 4.21 4.24 -23.86
N ALA A 269 3.16 3.57 -23.38
CA ALA A 269 1.83 3.61 -23.98
C ALA A 269 1.31 5.06 -24.08
N GLU A 270 1.64 5.89 -23.09
CA GLU A 270 1.30 7.32 -23.14
C GLU A 270 2.08 8.06 -24.25
N ARG A 271 3.39 7.81 -24.36
CA ARG A 271 4.25 8.42 -25.39
C ARG A 271 3.83 8.02 -26.80
N GLY A 272 3.48 6.74 -27.00
CA GLY A 272 2.99 6.21 -28.28
C GLY A 272 1.69 6.88 -28.72
N GLN A 273 0.73 7.05 -27.79
CA GLN A 273 -0.51 7.77 -28.08
C GLN A 273 -0.28 9.25 -28.43
N TRP A 274 0.72 9.90 -27.83
CA TRP A 274 1.10 11.27 -28.21
C TRP A 274 1.69 11.32 -29.62
N ALA A 275 2.60 10.41 -29.96
CA ALA A 275 3.22 10.37 -31.29
C ALA A 275 2.19 10.12 -32.39
N GLN A 276 1.28 9.17 -32.18
CA GLN A 276 0.24 8.85 -33.16
C GLN A 276 -0.74 10.02 -33.38
N ARG A 277 -1.16 10.71 -32.30
CA ARG A 277 -2.02 11.91 -32.41
C ARG A 277 -1.37 13.04 -33.21
N ASN A 278 -0.05 13.22 -33.10
CA ASN A 278 0.65 14.30 -33.81
C ASN A 278 0.99 13.95 -35.26
N VAL A 279 1.17 12.66 -35.58
CA VAL A 279 1.36 12.22 -36.97
C VAL A 279 0.05 12.31 -37.76
N THR A 280 -1.10 11.96 -37.17
CA THR A 280 -2.41 12.06 -37.84
C THR A 280 -2.91 13.50 -37.99
N ALA A 281 -2.36 14.46 -37.23
CA ALA A 281 -2.68 15.88 -37.32
C ALA A 281 -1.86 16.66 -38.38
N ALA A 282 -0.86 16.03 -39.02
CA ALA A 282 -0.18 16.62 -40.17
C ALA A 282 -1.06 16.46 -41.43
N PRO A 283 -1.28 17.51 -42.25
CA PRO A 283 -2.08 17.35 -43.46
C PRO A 283 -1.39 16.37 -44.39
N ASN A 284 -2.12 15.36 -44.87
CA ASN A 284 -1.71 14.56 -46.02
C ASN A 284 -1.37 15.52 -47.15
N GLN A 285 -0.08 15.62 -47.51
CA GLN A 285 0.33 16.28 -48.74
C GLN A 285 -0.37 15.55 -49.89
N ALA A 286 -1.15 16.30 -50.66
CA ALA A 286 -1.89 15.79 -51.82
C ALA A 286 -0.91 15.16 -52.83
N PRO A 287 -1.31 14.11 -53.57
CA PRO A 287 -0.48 13.57 -54.62
C PRO A 287 -0.39 14.60 -55.75
N GLU A 288 0.84 15.01 -56.07
CA GLU A 288 1.12 15.79 -57.29
C GLU A 288 0.79 14.92 -58.51
N GLY A 289 -0.13 15.41 -59.34
CA GLY A 289 -0.44 14.89 -60.67
C GLY A 289 0.34 15.61 -61.74
#